data_AF-A0A944Y547-F1
#
_entry.id   AF-A0A944Y547-F1
#
_cell.length_a   1.000
_cell.length_b   1.000
_cell.length_c   1.000
_cell.angle_alpha   90.00
_cell.angle_beta   90.00
_cell.angle_gamma   90.00
#
_symmetry.space_group_name_H-M   'P 1'
#
loop_
_entity.id
_entity.type
_entity.pdbx_description
1 polymer ?
#
loop_
_entity_poly.entity_id
_entity_poly.type
_entity_poly.pdbx_seq_one_letter_code
_entity_poly.pdbx_strand_id
1 'polypeptide(L)'
;MNLLPKCLGLTALTLALATQVLAADHSVAIKFSKKIKKSQRKTMERDLSLLEGLSFKKEASAETLKVFGIDSLDAETLASWLEARVQYVIRDQKVEDMKLDAKPFNGFENSGVTPIIERGTPRPATPDGKKGVTVMSNIGAALYYAGKSTGNLFELTIPKKGFGNYKVKLSSPRSGVIQIGPGHFLERLLINKTNPKSDANGFGRLSTFFHEARHSDGSGKHLGFFHAVCPAGHDFEGLNACDRNLNGPYKVGALAMKEFLKNCDSCTVEEKEAMKLHYLEAEGRVITETKEVKRNFDDGSLELLELKMEVQTTQMLLIFAKGEELAKHKRRLKEIENRMLEMAEAAGSVSITPSVFWDAAPEGQRI
;
A
#
# COMPACT_ATOMS: atom_id res chain seq x y z
N MET A 1 -88.26 -10.05 -9.15
CA MET A 1 -87.09 -9.89 -10.03
C MET A 1 -86.28 -8.72 -9.49
N ASN A 2 -85.19 -9.03 -8.79
CA ASN A 2 -84.35 -8.08 -8.07
C ASN A 2 -83.21 -7.63 -8.98
N LEU A 3 -83.05 -6.32 -9.19
CA LEU A 3 -81.87 -5.73 -9.83
C LEU A 3 -81.26 -4.71 -8.87
N LEU A 4 -80.18 -5.12 -8.23
CA LEU A 4 -79.24 -4.29 -7.48
C LEU A 4 -78.20 -3.71 -8.47
N PRO A 5 -77.84 -2.41 -8.37
CA PRO A 5 -76.72 -1.86 -9.11
C PRO A 5 -75.40 -2.17 -8.38
N LYS A 6 -74.41 -2.62 -9.14
CA LYS A 6 -73.05 -2.89 -8.68
C LYS A 6 -72.32 -1.57 -8.41
N CYS A 7 -71.97 -1.30 -7.15
CA CYS A 7 -70.97 -0.29 -6.80
C CYS A 7 -69.60 -0.73 -7.31
N LEU A 8 -69.03 0.02 -8.26
CA LEU A 8 -67.61 -0.03 -8.58
C LEU A 8 -66.83 0.58 -7.41
N GLY A 9 -66.20 -0.28 -6.61
CA GLY A 9 -65.20 0.12 -5.64
C GLY A 9 -63.90 0.50 -6.35
N LEU A 10 -63.66 1.80 -6.46
CA LEU A 10 -62.42 2.40 -6.93
C LEU A 10 -61.29 1.99 -5.97
N THR A 11 -60.46 1.03 -6.36
CA THR A 11 -59.30 0.60 -5.59
C THR A 11 -58.23 1.67 -5.75
N ALA A 12 -58.07 2.50 -4.72
CA ALA A 12 -56.98 3.47 -4.61
C ALA A 12 -55.66 2.70 -4.54
N LEU A 13 -55.00 2.53 -5.69
CA LEU A 13 -53.66 2.01 -5.81
C LEU A 13 -52.71 3.09 -5.25
N THR A 14 -52.44 3.03 -3.96
CA THR A 14 -51.36 3.79 -3.32
C THR A 14 -50.05 3.35 -3.97
N LEU A 15 -49.62 4.12 -4.97
CA LEU A 15 -48.30 4.06 -5.56
C LEU A 15 -47.30 4.43 -4.46
N ALA A 16 -46.91 3.44 -3.67
CA ALA A 16 -45.76 3.55 -2.80
C ALA A 16 -44.57 3.81 -3.72
N LEU A 17 -44.20 5.09 -3.87
CA LEU A 17 -42.84 5.47 -4.21
C LEU A 17 -41.96 4.84 -3.13
N ALA A 18 -41.58 3.59 -3.38
CA ALA A 18 -40.38 3.04 -2.81
C ALA A 18 -39.28 3.99 -3.27
N THR A 19 -38.92 4.93 -2.39
CA THR A 19 -37.63 5.59 -2.39
C THR A 19 -36.64 4.44 -2.36
N GLN A 20 -36.26 3.99 -3.57
CA GLN A 20 -35.23 3.01 -3.76
C GLN A 20 -34.04 3.61 -3.04
N VAL A 21 -33.71 2.99 -1.90
CA VAL A 21 -32.53 3.29 -1.13
C VAL A 21 -31.39 3.14 -2.12
N LEU A 22 -30.91 4.27 -2.64
CA LEU A 22 -29.83 4.36 -3.61
C LEU A 22 -28.70 3.50 -3.07
N ALA A 23 -28.54 2.32 -3.66
CA ALA A 23 -27.35 1.52 -3.47
C ALA A 23 -26.20 2.43 -3.90
N ALA A 24 -25.10 2.44 -3.16
CA ALA A 24 -23.99 3.36 -3.42
C ALA A 24 -23.59 3.29 -4.91
N ASP A 25 -23.93 4.34 -5.65
CA ASP A 25 -23.60 4.55 -7.05
C ASP A 25 -22.17 5.09 -7.08
N HIS A 26 -21.20 4.19 -6.98
CA HIS A 26 -19.92 4.47 -7.61
C HIS A 26 -19.74 3.50 -8.78
N SER A 27 -19.18 3.99 -9.87
CA SER A 27 -18.85 3.20 -11.05
C SER A 27 -17.65 2.27 -10.83
N VAL A 28 -16.81 2.56 -9.82
CA VAL A 28 -15.60 1.76 -9.51
C VAL A 28 -15.94 0.28 -9.23
N ALA A 29 -15.52 -0.64 -10.08
CA ALA A 29 -15.83 -2.07 -10.07
C ALA A 29 -15.06 -2.92 -9.03
N ILE A 30 -14.81 -2.35 -7.84
CA ILE A 30 -14.11 -3.02 -6.73
C ILE A 30 -15.10 -3.83 -5.87
N LYS A 31 -14.78 -5.11 -5.63
CA LYS A 31 -15.65 -6.04 -4.90
C LYS A 31 -15.27 -6.12 -3.42
N PHE A 32 -16.19 -5.74 -2.54
CA PHE A 32 -16.00 -5.84 -1.09
C PHE A 32 -16.50 -7.18 -0.51
N SER A 33 -15.61 -7.89 0.19
CA SER A 33 -15.94 -9.12 0.94
C SER A 33 -17.04 -8.88 1.97
N LYS A 34 -17.99 -9.82 2.12
CA LYS A 34 -19.05 -9.72 3.15
C LYS A 34 -18.54 -9.72 4.59
N LYS A 35 -17.28 -10.10 4.81
CA LYS A 35 -16.65 -10.08 6.14
C LYS A 35 -16.19 -8.70 6.59
N ILE A 36 -16.17 -7.69 5.70
CA ILE A 36 -15.90 -6.29 6.08
C ILE A 36 -17.12 -5.74 6.83
N LYS A 37 -16.89 -5.05 7.96
CA LYS A 37 -17.99 -4.43 8.72
C LYS A 37 -18.78 -3.47 7.84
N LYS A 38 -20.11 -3.47 7.97
CA LYS A 38 -21.00 -2.64 7.13
C LYS A 38 -20.64 -1.14 7.17
N SER A 39 -20.22 -0.62 8.33
CA SER A 39 -19.81 0.78 8.47
C SER A 39 -18.50 1.10 7.75
N GLN A 40 -17.50 0.23 7.84
CA GLN A 40 -16.22 0.36 7.13
C GLN A 40 -16.43 0.32 5.62
N ARG A 41 -17.24 -0.64 5.15
CA ARG A 41 -17.61 -0.73 3.73
C ARG A 41 -18.27 0.56 3.24
N LYS A 42 -19.31 1.04 3.94
CA LYS A 42 -19.99 2.30 3.58
C LYS A 42 -19.03 3.50 3.53
N THR A 43 -18.03 3.51 4.40
CA THR A 43 -17.00 4.56 4.41
C THR A 43 -16.15 4.48 3.15
N MET A 44 -15.67 3.29 2.78
CA MET A 44 -14.90 3.08 1.55
C MET A 44 -15.73 3.37 0.28
N GLU A 45 -16.99 2.91 0.24
CA GLU A 45 -17.91 3.19 -0.88
C GLU A 45 -18.10 4.71 -1.05
N ARG A 46 -18.29 5.44 0.06
CA ARG A 46 -18.37 6.91 0.01
C ARG A 46 -17.06 7.53 -0.46
N ASP A 47 -15.92 7.06 0.01
CA ASP A 47 -14.62 7.60 -0.41
C ASP A 47 -14.39 7.36 -1.91
N LEU A 48 -14.82 6.22 -2.47
CA LEU A 48 -14.81 5.99 -3.92
C LEU A 48 -15.75 6.94 -4.68
N SER A 49 -16.97 7.18 -4.17
CA SER A 49 -17.86 8.20 -4.74
C SER A 49 -17.27 9.61 -4.66
N LEU A 50 -16.51 9.92 -3.60
CA LEU A 50 -15.78 11.19 -3.48
C LEU A 50 -14.72 11.33 -4.57
N LEU A 51 -13.98 10.26 -4.89
CA LEU A 51 -13.02 10.25 -6.00
C LEU A 51 -13.70 10.56 -7.33
N GLU A 52 -14.82 9.90 -7.62
CA GLU A 52 -15.56 10.07 -8.87
C GLU A 52 -16.20 11.46 -9.02
N GLY A 53 -16.61 12.06 -7.91
CA GLY A 53 -17.15 13.42 -7.88
C GLY A 53 -16.10 14.53 -7.90
N LEU A 54 -14.81 14.19 -7.88
CA LEU A 54 -13.74 15.18 -7.76
C LEU A 54 -13.51 15.92 -9.09
N SER A 55 -13.58 17.24 -9.06
CA SER A 55 -13.23 18.08 -10.21
C SER A 55 -11.77 18.53 -10.11
N PHE A 56 -10.94 18.07 -11.04
CA PHE A 56 -9.53 18.46 -11.12
C PHE A 56 -9.41 19.78 -11.88
N LYS A 57 -9.33 20.88 -11.14
CA LYS A 57 -9.32 22.25 -11.70
C LYS A 57 -7.94 22.71 -12.17
N LYS A 58 -6.89 22.00 -11.78
CA LYS A 58 -5.50 22.34 -12.05
C LYS A 58 -4.84 21.18 -12.76
N GLU A 59 -4.03 21.49 -13.77
CA GLU A 59 -3.23 20.48 -14.45
C GLU A 59 -2.31 19.77 -13.46
N ALA A 60 -2.26 18.44 -13.58
CA ALA A 60 -1.32 17.64 -12.84
C ALA A 60 0.11 17.90 -13.34
N SER A 61 1.09 17.75 -12.44
CA SER A 61 2.48 17.92 -12.85
C SER A 61 2.92 16.79 -13.79
N ALA A 62 3.92 17.07 -14.64
CA ALA A 62 4.51 16.05 -15.51
C ALA A 62 5.06 14.84 -14.71
N GLU A 63 5.55 15.07 -13.49
CA GLU A 63 5.95 14.01 -12.57
C GLU A 63 4.76 13.14 -12.15
N THR A 64 3.63 13.77 -11.80
CA THR A 64 2.39 13.06 -11.45
C THR A 64 1.96 12.15 -12.59
N LEU A 65 1.82 12.69 -13.81
CA LEU A 65 1.42 11.94 -14.99
C LEU A 65 2.38 10.77 -15.27
N LYS A 66 3.70 11.01 -15.18
CA LYS A 66 4.74 9.99 -15.37
C LYS A 66 4.69 8.87 -14.32
N VAL A 67 4.52 9.19 -13.04
CA VAL A 67 4.50 8.17 -11.96
C VAL A 67 3.26 7.29 -12.05
N PHE A 68 2.10 7.89 -12.36
CA PHE A 68 0.87 7.14 -12.59
C PHE A 68 0.88 6.39 -13.93
N GLY A 69 1.63 6.87 -14.92
CA GLY A 69 1.63 6.31 -16.28
C GLY A 69 0.31 6.61 -16.99
N ILE A 70 -0.16 7.86 -16.89
CA ILE A 70 -1.40 8.36 -17.50
C ILE A 70 -1.12 9.66 -18.26
N ASP A 71 -1.93 9.95 -19.28
CA ASP A 71 -1.74 11.12 -20.14
C ASP A 71 -2.44 12.38 -19.58
N SER A 72 -3.56 12.19 -18.89
CA SER A 72 -4.30 13.23 -18.17
C SER A 72 -4.68 12.74 -16.79
N LEU A 73 -4.97 13.67 -15.89
CA LEU A 73 -5.40 13.36 -14.53
C LEU A 73 -6.75 14.02 -14.27
N ASP A 74 -7.75 13.18 -14.11
CA ASP A 74 -9.13 13.49 -13.78
C ASP A 74 -9.72 12.35 -12.93
N ALA A 75 -10.99 12.47 -12.54
CA ALA A 75 -11.64 11.46 -11.70
C ALA A 75 -11.74 10.09 -12.39
N GLU A 76 -12.06 10.07 -13.69
CA GLU A 76 -12.26 8.85 -14.47
C GLU A 76 -10.95 8.08 -14.67
N THR A 77 -9.88 8.79 -15.02
CA THR A 77 -8.54 8.22 -15.20
C THR A 77 -7.99 7.65 -13.89
N LEU A 78 -8.17 8.33 -12.76
CA LEU A 78 -7.75 7.81 -11.45
C LEU A 78 -8.60 6.63 -10.97
N ALA A 79 -9.91 6.65 -11.19
CA ALA A 79 -10.79 5.52 -10.92
C ALA A 79 -10.37 4.30 -11.73
N SER A 80 -10.17 4.47 -13.04
CA SER A 80 -9.70 3.42 -13.96
C SER A 80 -8.32 2.90 -13.57
N TRP A 81 -7.40 3.79 -13.17
CA TRP A 81 -6.07 3.41 -12.68
C TRP A 81 -6.15 2.51 -11.44
N LEU A 82 -7.05 2.82 -10.52
CA LEU A 82 -7.29 2.06 -9.30
C LEU A 82 -7.94 0.70 -9.61
N GLU A 83 -8.97 0.65 -10.45
CA GLU A 83 -9.62 -0.60 -10.88
C GLU A 83 -8.70 -1.57 -11.61
N ALA A 84 -7.77 -1.05 -12.42
CA ALA A 84 -6.79 -1.86 -13.12
C ALA A 84 -5.87 -2.64 -12.16
N ARG A 85 -5.76 -2.17 -10.91
CA ARG A 85 -4.84 -2.70 -9.88
C ARG A 85 -5.55 -3.38 -8.73
N VAL A 86 -6.77 -2.95 -8.41
CA VAL A 86 -7.55 -3.44 -7.26
C VAL A 86 -8.86 -4.03 -7.74
N GLN A 87 -9.11 -5.27 -7.33
CA GLN A 87 -10.36 -5.96 -7.64
C GLN A 87 -11.16 -6.33 -6.40
N TYR A 88 -10.47 -6.66 -5.31
CA TYR A 88 -11.08 -7.19 -4.11
C TYR A 88 -10.55 -6.48 -2.88
N VAL A 89 -11.47 -6.02 -2.03
CA VAL A 89 -11.14 -5.58 -0.68
C VAL A 89 -11.69 -6.60 0.30
N ILE A 90 -10.82 -7.10 1.18
CA ILE A 90 -11.16 -8.05 2.23
C ILE A 90 -10.82 -7.47 3.59
N ARG A 91 -11.43 -8.04 4.65
CA ARG A 91 -11.07 -7.70 6.03
C ARG A 91 -9.64 -8.19 6.33
N ASP A 92 -8.93 -7.43 7.16
CA ASP A 92 -7.70 -7.87 7.83
C ASP A 92 -7.92 -9.17 8.65
N GLN A 93 -7.11 -10.16 8.30
CA GLN A 93 -7.08 -11.50 8.86
C GLN A 93 -5.70 -12.09 8.56
N LYS A 94 -5.23 -13.01 9.41
CA LYS A 94 -3.93 -13.64 9.18
C LYS A 94 -4.00 -14.57 7.96
N VAL A 95 -2.85 -14.80 7.33
CA VAL A 95 -2.75 -15.67 6.14
C VAL A 95 -3.21 -17.09 6.45
N GLU A 96 -2.92 -17.60 7.64
CA GLU A 96 -3.29 -18.95 8.08
C GLU A 96 -4.81 -19.13 8.27
N ASP A 97 -5.53 -18.02 8.53
CA ASP A 97 -6.99 -18.01 8.66
C ASP A 97 -7.69 -17.89 7.30
N MET A 98 -6.93 -17.69 6.21
CA MET A 98 -7.48 -17.56 4.87
C MET A 98 -7.81 -18.92 4.26
N LYS A 99 -8.91 -18.98 3.50
CA LYS A 99 -9.25 -20.15 2.68
C LYS A 99 -8.44 -20.08 1.39
N LEU A 100 -7.23 -20.62 1.45
CA LEU A 100 -6.27 -20.65 0.36
C LEU A 100 -6.08 -22.09 -0.13
N ASP A 101 -6.40 -22.33 -1.40
CA ASP A 101 -6.07 -23.58 -2.08
C ASP A 101 -4.76 -23.38 -2.86
N ALA A 102 -3.87 -24.37 -2.87
CA ALA A 102 -2.61 -24.33 -3.59
C ALA A 102 -2.55 -25.45 -4.64
N LYS A 103 -2.10 -25.13 -5.85
CA LYS A 103 -1.91 -26.11 -6.93
C LYS A 103 -0.56 -25.88 -7.60
N PRO A 104 0.19 -26.95 -7.96
CA PRO A 104 1.42 -26.79 -8.73
C PRO A 104 1.19 -25.96 -9.99
N PHE A 105 2.09 -25.02 -10.27
CA PHE A 105 1.98 -24.12 -11.41
C PHE A 105 3.35 -23.62 -11.87
N ASN A 106 3.69 -23.91 -13.13
CA ASN A 106 4.98 -23.54 -13.74
C ASN A 106 4.86 -22.34 -14.69
N GLY A 107 3.67 -21.74 -14.82
CA GLY A 107 3.39 -20.67 -15.78
C GLY A 107 3.65 -19.25 -15.24
N PHE A 108 4.47 -19.09 -14.19
CA PHE A 108 4.84 -17.77 -13.70
C PHE A 108 5.78 -17.07 -14.68
N GLU A 109 5.47 -15.82 -15.01
CA GLU A 109 6.40 -14.96 -15.74
C GLU A 109 7.68 -14.73 -14.91
N ASN A 110 8.80 -14.48 -15.58
CA ASN A 110 10.11 -14.31 -14.96
C ASN A 110 10.42 -15.41 -13.93
N SER A 111 10.04 -16.67 -14.22
CA SER A 111 10.36 -17.80 -13.37
C SER A 111 11.88 -17.93 -13.24
N GLY A 112 12.37 -18.01 -12.01
CA GLY A 112 13.81 -17.97 -11.70
C GLY A 112 14.38 -16.59 -11.36
N VAL A 113 13.62 -15.49 -11.54
CA VAL A 113 14.01 -14.17 -11.03
C VAL A 113 13.44 -13.98 -9.63
N THR A 114 14.33 -13.85 -8.64
CA THR A 114 13.97 -13.52 -7.26
C THR A 114 13.79 -12.01 -7.10
N PRO A 115 12.62 -11.53 -6.65
CA PRO A 115 12.39 -10.13 -6.30
C PRO A 115 13.35 -9.63 -5.22
N ILE A 116 13.70 -8.35 -5.30
CA ILE A 116 14.47 -7.66 -4.27
C ILE A 116 13.51 -7.30 -3.14
N ILE A 117 13.58 -8.05 -2.05
CA ILE A 117 12.85 -7.76 -0.81
C ILE A 117 13.86 -7.57 0.29
N GLU A 118 14.07 -6.32 0.69
CA GLU A 118 14.98 -6.00 1.77
C GLU A 118 14.42 -6.55 3.10
N ARG A 119 15.29 -7.10 3.94
CA ARG A 119 14.89 -7.64 5.24
C ARG A 119 15.07 -6.56 6.30
N GLY A 120 13.97 -5.99 6.76
CA GLY A 120 14.01 -5.06 7.89
C GLY A 120 14.56 -5.69 9.15
N THR A 121 15.02 -4.83 10.06
CA THR A 121 15.28 -5.24 11.44
C THR A 121 13.96 -5.66 12.08
N PRO A 122 13.93 -6.74 12.88
CA PRO A 122 12.76 -7.07 13.67
C PRO A 122 12.32 -5.83 14.43
N ARG A 123 11.06 -5.42 14.27
CA ARG A 123 10.54 -4.28 15.02
C ARG A 123 10.83 -4.54 16.50
N PRO A 124 11.50 -3.61 17.22
CA PRO A 124 11.37 -3.63 18.66
C PRO A 124 9.86 -3.60 18.94
N ALA A 125 9.39 -4.47 19.83
CA ALA A 125 8.06 -4.25 20.38
C ALA A 125 8.03 -2.80 20.86
N THR A 126 6.95 -2.06 20.59
CA THR A 126 6.82 -0.72 21.18
C THR A 126 7.10 -0.84 22.69
N PRO A 127 7.54 0.23 23.39
CA PRO A 127 7.89 0.12 24.82
C PRO A 127 6.82 -0.54 25.69
N ASP A 128 5.56 -0.50 25.23
CA ASP A 128 4.37 -1.11 25.85
C ASP A 128 3.91 -2.44 25.22
N GLY A 129 4.71 -3.06 24.34
CA GLY A 129 4.42 -4.33 23.70
C GLY A 129 3.27 -4.31 22.68
N LYS A 130 2.73 -3.13 22.35
CA LYS A 130 1.59 -3.00 21.43
C LYS A 130 1.99 -3.40 20.03
N LYS A 131 1.20 -4.33 19.46
CA LYS A 131 1.34 -4.72 18.06
C LYS A 131 0.92 -3.54 17.17
N GLY A 132 1.69 -3.32 16.11
CA GLY A 132 1.30 -2.40 15.04
C GLY A 132 -0.09 -2.77 14.51
N VAL A 133 -0.85 -1.76 14.10
CA VAL A 133 -2.19 -1.96 13.54
C VAL A 133 -2.10 -1.84 12.03
N THR A 134 -2.60 -2.83 11.30
CA THR A 134 -2.71 -2.77 9.85
C THR A 134 -3.62 -1.62 9.44
N VAL A 135 -3.14 -0.76 8.55
CA VAL A 135 -3.98 0.23 7.86
C VAL A 135 -4.60 -0.44 6.65
N MET A 136 -3.79 -0.74 5.65
CA MET A 136 -4.14 -1.58 4.51
C MET A 136 -2.92 -2.44 4.14
N SER A 137 -3.12 -3.48 3.33
CA SER A 137 -2.04 -4.30 2.79
C SER A 137 -2.46 -4.99 1.51
N ASN A 138 -1.67 -4.86 0.44
CA ASN A 138 -1.85 -5.63 -0.79
C ASN A 138 -1.35 -7.07 -0.63
N ILE A 139 -2.22 -7.95 -0.15
CA ILE A 139 -1.89 -9.38 -0.04
C ILE A 139 -1.86 -10.09 -1.40
N GLY A 140 -2.47 -9.52 -2.44
CA GLY A 140 -2.42 -10.09 -3.78
C GLY A 140 -0.98 -10.25 -4.26
N ALA A 141 -0.19 -9.18 -4.13
CA ALA A 141 1.23 -9.18 -4.47
C ALA A 141 2.05 -10.14 -3.58
N ALA A 142 1.83 -10.12 -2.27
CA ALA A 142 2.54 -10.98 -1.32
C ALA A 142 2.28 -12.47 -1.58
N LEU A 143 1.01 -12.85 -1.80
CA LEU A 143 0.62 -14.21 -2.09
C LEU A 143 1.06 -14.65 -3.48
N TYR A 144 1.03 -13.77 -4.48
CA TYR A 144 1.61 -14.05 -5.80
C TYR A 144 3.10 -14.38 -5.68
N TYR A 145 3.87 -13.55 -4.96
CA TYR A 145 5.28 -13.80 -4.72
C TYR A 145 5.54 -15.13 -3.99
N ALA A 146 4.77 -15.42 -2.94
CA ALA A 146 4.86 -16.69 -2.22
C ALA A 146 4.53 -17.89 -3.12
N GLY A 147 3.52 -17.76 -3.98
CA GLY A 147 3.15 -18.78 -4.96
C GLY A 147 4.27 -19.03 -5.97
N LYS A 148 4.80 -17.95 -6.56
CA LYS A 148 5.94 -17.99 -7.48
C LYS A 148 7.17 -18.66 -6.84
N SER A 149 7.49 -18.31 -5.61
CA SER A 149 8.64 -18.85 -4.87
C SER A 149 8.51 -20.33 -4.53
N THR A 150 7.28 -20.84 -4.43
CA THR A 150 7.00 -22.24 -4.08
C THR A 150 6.57 -23.09 -5.28
N GLY A 151 6.46 -22.50 -6.48
CA GLY A 151 5.95 -23.18 -7.67
C GLY A 151 4.45 -23.54 -7.58
N ASN A 152 3.67 -22.80 -6.79
CA ASN A 152 2.24 -23.05 -6.59
C ASN A 152 1.39 -21.83 -6.96
N LEU A 153 0.34 -22.04 -7.74
CA LEU A 153 -0.72 -21.05 -7.92
C LEU A 153 -1.70 -21.15 -6.76
N PHE A 154 -1.84 -20.05 -6.02
CA PHE A 154 -2.84 -19.93 -4.96
C PHE A 154 -4.19 -19.48 -5.51
N GLU A 155 -5.26 -20.07 -4.99
CA GLU A 155 -6.65 -19.65 -5.18
C GLU A 155 -7.24 -19.22 -3.84
N LEU A 156 -7.59 -17.93 -3.73
CA LEU A 156 -8.20 -17.36 -2.53
C LEU A 156 -9.72 -17.39 -2.64
N THR A 157 -10.38 -17.98 -1.64
CA THR A 157 -11.84 -17.97 -1.53
C THR A 157 -12.33 -16.76 -0.74
N ILE A 158 -12.96 -15.79 -1.42
CA ILE A 158 -13.48 -14.55 -0.83
C ILE A 158 -15.00 -14.60 -0.69
N PRO A 159 -15.57 -14.45 0.51
CA PRO A 159 -17.03 -14.51 0.67
C PRO A 159 -17.77 -13.33 0.03
N LYS A 160 -18.76 -13.59 -0.85
CA LYS A 160 -19.55 -12.56 -1.55
C LYS A 160 -20.66 -11.99 -0.67
N LYS A 161 -21.16 -10.80 -1.00
CA LYS A 161 -22.47 -10.33 -0.52
C LYS A 161 -23.56 -11.21 -1.17
N GLY A 162 -24.46 -11.78 -0.37
CA GLY A 162 -25.42 -12.79 -0.83
C GLY A 162 -24.85 -14.21 -0.80
N PHE A 163 -25.23 -15.03 -1.78
CA PHE A 163 -24.86 -16.44 -1.86
C PHE A 163 -23.55 -16.66 -2.64
N GLY A 164 -22.75 -17.66 -2.20
CA GLY A 164 -21.51 -18.08 -2.87
C GLY A 164 -20.23 -17.35 -2.42
N ASN A 165 -19.13 -17.66 -3.10
CA ASN A 165 -17.79 -17.09 -2.87
C ASN A 165 -17.13 -16.73 -4.21
N TYR A 166 -16.30 -15.68 -4.24
CA TYR A 166 -15.34 -15.47 -5.32
C TYR A 166 -14.18 -16.45 -5.12
N LYS A 167 -13.70 -17.04 -6.21
CA LYS A 167 -12.48 -17.84 -6.25
C LYS A 167 -11.48 -17.06 -7.08
N VAL A 168 -10.47 -16.50 -6.41
CA VAL A 168 -9.52 -15.57 -7.02
C VAL A 168 -8.19 -16.29 -7.20
N LYS A 169 -7.82 -16.56 -8.44
CA LYS A 169 -6.50 -17.10 -8.76
C LYS A 169 -5.47 -15.97 -8.68
N LEU A 170 -4.38 -16.23 -7.97
CA LEU A 170 -3.30 -15.27 -7.74
C LEU A 170 -2.19 -15.51 -8.76
N SER A 171 -2.51 -15.31 -10.04
CA SER A 171 -1.60 -15.51 -11.19
C SER A 171 -0.84 -14.23 -11.59
N SER A 172 -1.14 -13.10 -10.95
CA SER A 172 -0.47 -11.81 -11.12
C SER A 172 -0.65 -10.99 -9.84
N PRO A 173 0.25 -10.05 -9.49
CA PRO A 173 -0.01 -9.05 -8.46
C PRO A 173 -1.29 -8.22 -8.74
N ARG A 174 -1.69 -8.07 -10.01
CA ARG A 174 -2.95 -7.43 -10.44
C ARG A 174 -4.21 -8.28 -10.24
N SER A 175 -4.11 -9.47 -9.62
CA SER A 175 -5.28 -10.07 -8.97
C SER A 175 -5.88 -9.14 -7.90
N GLY A 176 -5.09 -8.17 -7.40
CA GLY A 176 -5.61 -6.94 -6.81
C GLY A 176 -6.40 -7.16 -5.54
N VAL A 177 -5.85 -7.95 -4.61
CA VAL A 177 -6.51 -8.27 -3.34
C VAL A 177 -5.87 -7.44 -2.23
N ILE A 178 -6.62 -6.49 -1.70
CA ILE A 178 -6.20 -5.62 -0.61
C ILE A 178 -6.94 -6.00 0.68
N GLN A 179 -6.19 -6.14 1.77
CA GLN A 179 -6.72 -6.20 3.12
C GLN A 179 -6.91 -4.79 3.67
N ILE A 180 -8.04 -4.58 4.33
CA ILE A 180 -8.29 -3.36 5.09
C ILE A 180 -8.32 -3.68 6.58
N GLY A 181 -7.41 -3.03 7.31
CA GLY A 181 -7.27 -3.17 8.75
C GLY A 181 -8.01 -2.10 9.53
N PRO A 182 -8.12 -2.26 10.85
CA PRO A 182 -8.81 -1.28 11.69
C PRO A 182 -8.06 0.05 11.74
N GLY A 183 -6.75 0.07 11.48
CA GLY A 183 -5.91 1.27 11.44
C GLY A 183 -6.45 2.34 10.50
N HIS A 184 -7.01 1.91 9.37
CA HIS A 184 -7.58 2.79 8.35
C HIS A 184 -8.79 3.62 8.81
N PHE A 185 -9.38 3.26 9.96
CA PHE A 185 -10.57 3.91 10.51
C PHE A 185 -10.36 4.42 11.95
N LEU A 186 -9.13 4.36 12.48
CA LEU A 186 -8.85 4.84 13.83
C LEU A 186 -8.92 6.37 13.87
N GLU A 187 -9.69 6.90 14.82
CA GLU A 187 -9.89 8.35 15.01
C GLU A 187 -8.57 9.12 15.12
N ARG A 188 -7.58 8.57 15.85
CA ARG A 188 -6.26 9.21 16.01
C ARG A 188 -5.45 9.34 14.72
N LEU A 189 -5.79 8.56 13.69
CA LEU A 189 -5.16 8.58 12.37
C LEU A 189 -5.99 9.33 11.32
N LEU A 190 -7.15 9.88 11.71
CA LEU A 190 -7.95 10.75 10.87
C LEU A 190 -7.32 12.15 10.82
N ILE A 191 -7.33 12.76 9.64
CA ILE A 191 -6.94 14.15 9.42
C ILE A 191 -7.88 15.08 10.20
N ASN A 192 -9.20 14.86 10.08
CA ASN A 192 -10.20 15.55 10.87
C ASN A 192 -10.79 14.62 11.93
N LYS A 193 -10.44 14.85 13.19
CA LYS A 193 -10.87 14.02 14.32
C LYS A 193 -12.32 14.30 14.74
N THR A 194 -12.81 15.53 14.53
CA THR A 194 -14.16 15.94 14.96
C THR A 194 -15.24 15.58 13.95
N ASN A 195 -14.88 15.48 12.67
CA ASN A 195 -15.76 15.04 11.60
C ASN A 195 -15.14 13.84 10.84
N PRO A 196 -15.42 12.59 11.27
CA PRO A 196 -14.96 11.38 10.58
C PRO A 196 -15.43 11.26 9.12
N LYS A 197 -16.41 12.10 8.72
CA LYS A 197 -16.95 12.14 7.37
C LYS A 197 -16.43 13.28 6.49
N SER A 198 -15.48 14.08 6.96
CA SER A 198 -14.91 15.14 6.10
C SER A 198 -14.21 14.58 4.87
N ASP A 199 -14.17 15.38 3.80
CA ASP A 199 -13.53 15.00 2.55
C ASP A 199 -12.02 14.78 2.74
N ALA A 200 -11.37 15.57 3.60
CA ALA A 200 -9.97 15.39 3.96
C ALA A 200 -9.68 13.96 4.47
N ASN A 201 -10.55 13.42 5.32
CA ASN A 201 -10.45 12.04 5.77
C ASN A 201 -10.66 11.02 4.64
N GLY A 202 -11.56 11.31 3.70
CA GLY A 202 -11.73 10.52 2.48
C GLY A 202 -10.47 10.49 1.63
N PHE A 203 -9.86 11.65 1.39
CA PHE A 203 -8.61 11.78 0.64
C PHE A 203 -7.42 11.10 1.31
N GLY A 204 -7.31 11.15 2.63
CA GLY A 204 -6.30 10.38 3.38
C GLY A 204 -6.42 8.87 3.16
N ARG A 205 -7.66 8.36 3.21
CA ARG A 205 -7.93 6.95 2.96
C ARG A 205 -7.69 6.56 1.50
N LEU A 206 -8.16 7.37 0.54
CA LEU A 206 -7.90 7.16 -0.88
C LEU A 206 -6.41 7.17 -1.20
N SER A 207 -5.63 8.12 -0.67
CA SER A 207 -4.17 8.16 -0.86
C SER A 207 -3.50 6.86 -0.42
N THR A 208 -3.90 6.32 0.74
CA THR A 208 -3.44 5.00 1.19
C THR A 208 -3.89 3.89 0.23
N PHE A 209 -5.08 3.99 -0.34
CA PHE A 209 -5.58 3.01 -1.30
C PHE A 209 -4.76 3.02 -2.60
N PHE A 210 -4.40 4.19 -3.12
CA PHE A 210 -3.52 4.35 -4.28
C PHE A 210 -2.11 3.81 -4.00
N HIS A 211 -1.58 4.06 -2.80
CA HIS A 211 -0.34 3.43 -2.33
C HIS A 211 -0.42 1.91 -2.41
N GLU A 212 -1.44 1.30 -1.79
CA GLU A 212 -1.57 -0.16 -1.81
C GLU A 212 -1.83 -0.73 -3.20
N ALA A 213 -2.53 0.00 -4.05
CA ALA A 213 -2.75 -0.38 -5.44
C ALA A 213 -1.44 -0.41 -6.24
N ARG A 214 -0.46 0.46 -5.93
CA ARG A 214 0.87 0.42 -6.57
C ARG A 214 1.62 -0.88 -6.29
N HIS A 215 1.39 -1.54 -5.16
CA HIS A 215 1.95 -2.86 -4.91
C HIS A 215 1.43 -3.95 -5.88
N SER A 216 0.42 -3.68 -6.71
CA SER A 216 -0.01 -4.59 -7.78
C SER A 216 0.77 -4.42 -9.10
N ASP A 217 1.75 -3.52 -9.15
CA ASP A 217 2.62 -3.31 -10.31
C ASP A 217 4.01 -3.98 -10.14
N GLY A 218 4.84 -3.87 -11.17
CA GLY A 218 6.22 -4.31 -11.17
C GLY A 218 6.42 -5.76 -11.58
N SER A 219 7.63 -6.05 -12.04
CA SER A 219 8.02 -7.36 -12.56
C SER A 219 9.48 -7.72 -12.23
N GLY A 220 9.80 -9.01 -12.30
CA GLY A 220 11.12 -9.55 -12.08
C GLY A 220 11.68 -9.17 -10.70
N LYS A 221 12.75 -8.38 -10.70
CA LYS A 221 13.41 -7.90 -9.47
C LYS A 221 12.58 -6.91 -8.66
N HIS A 222 11.60 -6.26 -9.28
CA HIS A 222 10.80 -5.17 -8.69
C HIS A 222 9.35 -5.59 -8.45
N LEU A 223 9.08 -6.89 -8.51
CA LEU A 223 7.74 -7.47 -8.32
C LEU A 223 7.06 -6.91 -7.08
N GLY A 224 5.87 -6.35 -7.26
CA GLY A 224 5.02 -5.87 -6.19
C GLY A 224 5.50 -4.60 -5.49
N PHE A 225 6.57 -3.95 -6.00
CA PHE A 225 7.11 -2.70 -5.44
C PHE A 225 7.26 -2.77 -3.89
N PHE A 226 7.82 -3.86 -3.36
CA PHE A 226 7.97 -4.00 -1.91
C PHE A 226 8.79 -2.87 -1.31
N HIS A 227 8.41 -2.43 -0.11
CA HIS A 227 9.14 -1.39 0.60
C HIS A 227 10.55 -1.82 0.96
N ALA A 228 11.48 -0.91 0.72
CA ALA A 228 12.85 -0.98 1.15
C ALA A 228 12.99 -0.65 2.64
N VAL A 229 14.14 -1.04 3.19
CA VAL A 229 14.53 -0.68 4.54
C VAL A 229 14.97 0.78 4.55
N CYS A 230 14.36 1.57 5.44
CA CYS A 230 14.74 2.96 5.59
C CYS A 230 16.19 3.08 6.10
N PRO A 231 16.97 4.04 5.54
CA PRO A 231 18.39 4.19 5.83
C PRO A 231 18.62 4.72 7.25
N ALA A 232 19.89 4.79 7.62
CA ALA A 232 20.36 5.43 8.84
C ALA A 232 19.86 6.87 8.95
N GLY A 233 19.50 7.31 10.16
CA GLY A 233 19.06 8.68 10.43
C GLY A 233 17.64 9.02 9.96
N HIS A 234 16.93 8.08 9.35
CA HIS A 234 15.51 8.24 9.01
C HIS A 234 14.62 7.93 10.22
N ASP A 235 13.47 8.61 10.35
CA ASP A 235 12.45 8.33 11.39
C ASP A 235 11.94 6.88 11.47
N PHE A 236 12.11 6.10 10.39
CA PHE A 236 11.70 4.69 10.29
C PHE A 236 12.90 3.78 10.03
N GLU A 237 14.10 4.25 10.37
CA GLU A 237 15.36 3.56 10.20
C GLU A 237 15.23 2.05 10.51
N GLY A 238 15.60 1.20 9.55
CA GLY A 238 15.60 -0.26 9.73
C GLY A 238 14.26 -0.95 9.46
N LEU A 239 13.18 -0.20 9.24
CA LEU A 239 11.87 -0.74 8.89
C LEU A 239 11.67 -0.77 7.37
N ASN A 240 10.92 -1.75 6.88
CA ASN A 240 10.41 -1.79 5.50
C ASN A 240 9.29 -0.73 5.32
N ALA A 241 9.68 0.54 5.31
CA ALA A 241 8.78 1.68 5.32
C ALA A 241 9.24 2.80 4.40
N CYS A 242 10.13 2.50 3.45
CA CYS A 242 10.65 3.43 2.46
C CYS A 242 10.60 2.83 1.05
N ASP A 243 10.76 3.67 0.03
CA ASP A 243 10.87 3.27 -1.37
C ASP A 243 12.28 3.57 -1.90
N ARG A 244 12.90 2.60 -2.60
CA ARG A 244 14.20 2.77 -3.31
C ARG A 244 14.05 3.33 -4.71
N ASN A 245 12.83 3.69 -5.10
CA ASN A 245 12.51 4.08 -6.46
C ASN A 245 11.62 5.30 -6.46
N LEU A 246 11.76 6.09 -7.52
CA LEU A 246 11.09 7.39 -7.67
C LEU A 246 9.63 7.26 -8.13
N ASN A 247 9.09 6.04 -8.21
CA ASN A 247 7.71 5.76 -8.60
C ASN A 247 7.11 4.65 -7.73
N GLY A 248 7.47 4.63 -6.45
CA GLY A 248 7.04 3.60 -5.52
C GLY A 248 5.66 3.86 -4.92
N PRO A 249 5.16 2.96 -4.08
CA PRO A 249 3.89 3.10 -3.40
C PRO A 249 3.77 4.39 -2.57
N TYR A 250 4.81 4.76 -1.80
CA TYR A 250 4.80 6.03 -1.06
C TYR A 250 4.77 7.22 -2.00
N LYS A 251 5.50 7.17 -3.12
CA LYS A 251 5.46 8.24 -4.11
C LYS A 251 4.07 8.39 -4.74
N VAL A 252 3.43 7.27 -5.10
CA VAL A 252 2.06 7.27 -5.63
C VAL A 252 1.07 7.83 -4.61
N GLY A 253 1.15 7.38 -3.35
CA GLY A 253 0.31 7.87 -2.26
C GLY A 253 0.50 9.37 -2.00
N ALA A 254 1.74 9.83 -1.98
CA ALA A 254 2.11 11.24 -1.83
C ALA A 254 1.52 12.10 -2.95
N LEU A 255 1.73 11.70 -4.21
CA LEU A 255 1.22 12.43 -5.37
C LEU A 255 -0.32 12.45 -5.40
N ALA A 256 -0.99 11.34 -5.07
CA ALA A 256 -2.44 11.32 -4.93
C ALA A 256 -2.91 12.34 -3.89
N MET A 257 -2.31 12.34 -2.69
CA MET A 257 -2.63 13.31 -1.63
C MET A 257 -2.39 14.75 -2.07
N LYS A 258 -1.29 15.02 -2.78
CA LYS A 258 -0.96 16.33 -3.33
C LYS A 258 -2.03 16.81 -4.31
N GLU A 259 -2.51 15.96 -5.20
CA GLU A 259 -3.58 16.33 -6.13
C GLU A 259 -4.94 16.49 -5.43
N PHE A 260 -5.26 15.67 -4.42
CA PHE A 260 -6.47 15.87 -3.60
C PHE A 260 -6.42 17.18 -2.82
N LEU A 261 -5.29 17.52 -2.22
CA LEU A 261 -5.07 18.77 -1.50
C LEU A 261 -5.34 19.99 -2.39
N LYS A 262 -4.88 19.96 -3.66
CA LYS A 262 -5.10 21.05 -4.63
C LYS A 262 -6.59 21.25 -4.98
N ASN A 263 -7.39 20.19 -4.86
CA ASN A 263 -8.79 20.16 -5.31
C ASN A 263 -9.80 20.03 -4.16
N CYS A 264 -9.36 20.07 -2.90
CA CYS A 264 -10.27 20.07 -1.76
C CYS A 264 -10.78 21.49 -1.44
N ASP A 265 -11.82 21.93 -2.14
CA ASP A 265 -12.44 23.24 -1.89
C ASP A 265 -13.23 23.28 -0.56
N SER A 266 -13.73 22.13 -0.12
CA SER A 266 -14.50 21.97 1.13
C SER A 266 -13.65 21.87 2.39
N CYS A 267 -12.33 21.64 2.26
CA CYS A 267 -11.43 21.46 3.40
C CYS A 267 -11.11 22.79 4.09
N THR A 268 -11.05 22.78 5.43
CA THR A 268 -10.54 23.92 6.21
C THR A 268 -9.04 24.10 6.01
N VAL A 269 -8.49 25.23 6.47
CA VAL A 269 -7.04 25.49 6.43
C VAL A 269 -6.28 24.45 7.25
N GLU A 270 -6.79 24.09 8.42
CA GLU A 270 -6.19 23.09 9.30
C GLU A 270 -6.19 21.69 8.66
N GLU A 271 -7.28 21.32 7.97
CA GLU A 271 -7.33 20.07 7.21
C GLU A 271 -6.32 20.04 6.07
N LYS A 272 -6.16 21.16 5.35
CA LYS A 272 -5.18 21.29 4.25
C LYS A 272 -3.75 21.18 4.75
N GLU A 273 -3.41 21.82 5.86
CA GLU A 273 -2.08 21.70 6.48
C GLU A 273 -1.84 20.28 6.97
N ALA A 274 -2.82 19.63 7.59
CA ALA A 274 -2.70 18.22 7.98
C ALA A 274 -2.49 17.30 6.75
N MET A 275 -3.28 17.48 5.67
CA MET A 275 -3.08 16.76 4.41
C MET A 275 -1.68 16.98 3.81
N LYS A 276 -1.16 18.21 3.88
CA LYS A 276 0.19 18.55 3.45
C LYS A 276 1.26 17.84 4.28
N LEU A 277 1.08 17.73 5.60
CA LEU A 277 1.97 16.95 6.45
C LEU A 277 1.95 15.46 6.06
N HIS A 278 0.77 14.87 5.80
CA HIS A 278 0.66 13.51 5.29
C HIS A 278 1.38 13.32 3.94
N TYR A 279 1.26 14.28 3.03
CA TYR A 279 1.99 14.28 1.76
C TYR A 279 3.51 14.31 1.97
N LEU A 280 4.01 15.23 2.81
CA LEU A 280 5.44 15.38 3.08
C LEU A 280 6.02 14.15 3.81
N GLU A 281 5.24 13.54 4.69
CA GLU A 281 5.60 12.32 5.40
C GLU A 281 5.78 11.14 4.44
N ALA A 282 4.88 10.99 3.45
CA ALA A 282 5.01 10.00 2.41
C ALA A 282 6.18 10.30 1.44
N GLU A 283 6.40 11.57 1.05
CA GLU A 283 7.58 11.95 0.26
C GLU A 283 8.89 11.68 0.99
N GLY A 284 8.95 11.94 2.30
CA GLY A 284 10.14 11.69 3.12
C GLY A 284 10.58 10.22 3.12
N ARG A 285 9.64 9.30 2.86
CA ARG A 285 9.90 7.85 2.74
C ARG A 285 10.39 7.43 1.35
N VAL A 286 10.49 8.34 0.39
CA VAL A 286 11.06 8.07 -0.94
C VAL A 286 12.55 8.37 -0.89
N ILE A 287 13.38 7.34 -0.88
CA ILE A 287 14.84 7.48 -0.88
C ILE A 287 15.24 7.98 -2.27
N THR A 288 15.69 9.22 -2.38
CA THR A 288 16.14 9.82 -3.65
C THR A 288 17.57 9.46 -4.00
N GLU A 289 18.38 9.17 -2.99
CA GLU A 289 19.77 8.76 -3.13
C GLU A 289 20.18 7.78 -2.02
N THR A 290 21.07 6.86 -2.36
CA THR A 290 21.68 5.93 -1.41
C THR A 290 23.15 6.25 -1.28
N LYS A 291 23.61 6.47 -0.05
CA LYS A 291 25.02 6.68 0.25
C LYS A 291 25.65 5.37 0.67
N GLU A 292 26.79 5.05 0.08
CA GLU A 292 27.60 3.88 0.40
C GLU A 292 29.03 4.30 0.69
N VAL A 293 29.69 3.61 1.62
CA VAL A 293 31.13 3.79 1.87
C VAL A 293 31.90 3.31 0.65
N LYS A 294 32.79 4.14 0.08
CA LYS A 294 33.64 3.72 -1.05
C LYS A 294 34.45 2.48 -0.64
N ARG A 295 34.55 1.48 -1.51
CA ARG A 295 35.25 0.21 -1.22
C ARG A 295 36.71 0.38 -0.75
N ASN A 296 37.39 1.41 -1.23
CA ASN A 296 38.77 1.73 -0.89
C ASN A 296 38.89 2.82 0.18
N PHE A 297 37.82 3.10 0.93
CA PHE A 297 37.88 4.05 2.02
C PHE A 297 38.81 3.53 3.11
N ASP A 298 39.92 4.22 3.29
CA ASP A 298 40.86 4.05 4.39
C ASP A 298 41.31 5.45 4.79
N ASP A 299 40.90 5.89 5.98
CA ASP A 299 41.33 7.15 6.56
C ASP A 299 42.60 7.00 7.40
N GLY A 300 43.18 5.79 7.44
CA GLY A 300 44.35 5.45 8.27
C GLY A 300 44.07 5.43 9.76
N SER A 301 42.80 5.58 10.19
CA SER A 301 42.44 5.56 11.60
C SER A 301 42.36 4.13 12.14
N LEU A 302 42.80 3.95 13.38
CA LEU A 302 42.63 2.69 14.10
C LEU A 302 41.14 2.37 14.29
N GLU A 303 40.30 3.39 14.47
CA GLU A 303 38.86 3.25 14.64
C GLU A 303 38.18 2.63 13.40
N LEU A 304 38.50 3.11 12.19
CA LEU A 304 37.93 2.52 10.97
C LEU A 304 38.36 1.06 10.80
N LEU A 305 39.61 0.73 11.13
CA LEU A 305 40.12 -0.64 11.10
C LEU A 305 39.36 -1.54 12.09
N GLU A 306 39.15 -1.06 13.32
CA GLU A 306 38.36 -1.77 14.35
C GLU A 306 36.92 -2.01 13.86
N LEU A 307 36.26 -1.01 13.29
CA LEU A 307 34.92 -1.15 12.73
C LEU A 307 34.87 -2.18 11.60
N LYS A 308 35.83 -2.16 10.68
CA LYS A 308 35.92 -3.16 9.59
C LYS A 308 36.08 -4.59 10.13
N MET A 309 36.93 -4.78 11.14
CA MET A 309 37.08 -6.08 11.81
C MET A 309 35.79 -6.50 12.53
N GLU A 310 35.09 -5.54 13.13
CA GLU A 310 33.82 -5.80 13.80
C GLU A 310 32.70 -6.17 12.83
N VAL A 311 32.63 -5.54 11.65
CA VAL A 311 31.75 -5.94 10.53
C VAL A 311 32.00 -7.41 10.17
N GLN A 312 33.26 -7.77 9.89
CA GLN A 312 33.63 -9.14 9.51
C GLN A 312 33.25 -10.16 10.60
N THR A 313 33.57 -9.84 11.85
CA THR A 313 33.25 -10.70 13.01
C THR A 313 31.74 -10.87 13.15
N THR A 314 30.98 -9.77 13.08
CA THR A 314 29.52 -9.79 13.21
C THR A 314 28.87 -10.55 12.05
N GLN A 315 29.37 -10.39 10.82
CA GLN A 315 28.91 -11.15 9.65
C GLN A 315 29.14 -12.65 9.81
N MET A 316 30.28 -13.08 10.37
CA MET A 316 30.50 -14.50 10.68
C MET A 316 29.50 -15.01 11.74
N LEU A 317 29.24 -14.24 12.80
CA LEU A 317 28.28 -14.62 13.84
C LEU A 317 26.85 -14.76 13.30
N LEU A 318 26.45 -13.92 12.34
CA LEU A 318 25.13 -14.00 11.70
C LEU A 318 24.85 -15.34 11.02
N ILE A 319 25.87 -16.08 10.58
CA ILE A 319 25.71 -17.41 9.95
C ILE A 319 25.16 -18.43 10.95
N PHE A 320 25.56 -18.33 12.22
CA PHE A 320 25.20 -19.28 13.27
C PHE A 320 24.05 -18.81 14.14
N ALA A 321 23.80 -17.50 14.19
CA ALA A 321 22.81 -16.91 15.06
C ALA A 321 21.37 -17.25 14.64
N LYS A 322 20.50 -17.43 15.64
CA LYS A 322 19.05 -17.63 15.46
C LYS A 322 18.28 -16.77 16.47
N GLY A 323 16.99 -16.58 16.21
CA GLY A 323 16.08 -15.90 17.14
C GLY A 323 16.57 -14.51 17.57
N GLU A 324 16.66 -14.28 18.87
CA GLU A 324 17.05 -13.00 19.48
C GLU A 324 18.52 -12.63 19.22
N GLU A 325 19.44 -13.60 19.29
CA GLU A 325 20.86 -13.38 18.98
C GLU A 325 21.06 -12.92 17.54
N LEU A 326 20.32 -13.50 16.58
CA LEU A 326 20.34 -13.05 15.19
C LEU A 326 19.88 -11.60 15.07
N ALA A 327 18.81 -11.22 15.79
CA ALA A 327 18.31 -9.85 15.80
C ALA A 327 19.32 -8.88 16.41
N LYS A 328 20.00 -9.28 17.49
CA LYS A 328 21.05 -8.52 18.16
C LYS A 328 22.25 -8.26 17.24
N HIS A 329 22.79 -9.30 16.60
CA HIS A 329 23.91 -9.14 15.66
C HIS A 329 23.54 -8.29 14.45
N LYS A 330 22.30 -8.38 13.93
CA LYS A 330 21.83 -7.49 12.86
C LYS A 330 21.79 -6.03 13.27
N ARG A 331 21.28 -5.73 14.47
CA ARG A 331 21.31 -4.36 15.02
C ARG A 331 22.73 -3.86 15.15
N ARG A 332 23.63 -4.69 15.70
CA ARG A 332 25.04 -4.33 15.87
C ARG A 332 25.75 -4.08 14.54
N LEU A 333 25.56 -4.95 13.55
CA LEU A 333 26.14 -4.76 12.21
C LEU A 333 25.72 -3.40 11.63
N LYS A 334 24.44 -3.06 11.77
CA LYS A 334 23.91 -1.79 11.29
C LYS A 334 24.50 -0.58 12.01
N GLU A 335 24.65 -0.63 13.34
CA GLU A 335 25.32 0.43 14.10
C GLU A 335 26.76 0.67 13.61
N ILE A 336 27.49 -0.41 13.32
CA ILE A 336 28.85 -0.33 12.79
C ILE A 336 28.85 0.28 11.39
N GLU A 337 27.96 -0.17 10.50
CA GLU A 337 27.80 0.37 9.15
C GLU A 337 27.46 1.87 9.17
N ASN A 338 26.59 2.31 10.09
CA ASN A 338 26.24 3.71 10.25
C ASN A 338 27.45 4.56 10.69
N ARG A 339 28.24 4.08 11.67
CA ARG A 339 29.47 4.77 12.09
C ARG A 339 30.49 4.87 10.97
N MET A 340 30.67 3.78 10.20
CA MET A 340 31.54 3.79 9.03
C MET A 340 31.05 4.79 7.97
N LEU A 341 29.73 4.91 7.77
CA LEU A 341 29.15 5.87 6.85
C LEU A 341 29.40 7.31 7.31
N GLU A 342 29.19 7.63 8.58
CA GLU A 342 29.47 8.96 9.16
C GLU A 342 30.94 9.35 8.99
N MET A 343 31.87 8.43 9.29
CA MET A 343 33.31 8.65 9.06
C MET A 343 33.63 8.88 7.58
N ALA A 344 33.04 8.06 6.70
CA ALA A 344 33.22 8.21 5.26
C ALA A 344 32.65 9.54 4.74
N GLU A 345 31.50 10.00 5.26
CA GLU A 345 30.91 11.29 4.91
C GLU A 345 31.82 12.45 5.33
N ALA A 346 32.31 12.43 6.58
CA ALA A 346 33.26 13.43 7.08
C ALA A 346 34.55 13.49 6.25
N ALA A 347 34.97 12.34 5.71
CA ALA A 347 36.16 12.21 4.86
C ALA A 347 35.89 12.39 3.35
N GLY A 348 34.66 12.76 2.91
CA GLY A 348 34.33 12.88 1.48
C GLY A 348 34.44 11.56 0.68
N SER A 349 34.35 10.43 1.38
CA SER A 349 34.61 9.08 0.90
C SER A 349 33.34 8.23 0.74
N VAL A 350 32.21 8.88 0.50
CA VAL A 350 30.94 8.22 0.12
C VAL A 350 30.73 8.21 -1.39
N SER A 351 30.15 7.14 -1.90
CA SER A 351 29.53 7.09 -3.23
C SER A 351 28.03 7.32 -3.08
N ILE A 352 27.49 8.21 -3.91
CA ILE A 352 26.07 8.53 -3.95
C ILE A 352 25.47 7.86 -5.19
N THR A 353 24.52 6.97 -4.98
CA THR A 353 23.76 6.31 -6.04
C THR A 353 22.36 6.89 -6.08
N PRO A 354 21.98 7.65 -7.10
CA PRO A 354 20.63 8.18 -7.22
C PRO A 354 19.62 7.05 -7.45
N SER A 355 18.46 7.17 -6.82
CA SER A 355 17.33 6.29 -7.08
C SER A 355 16.77 6.53 -8.48
N VAL A 356 16.21 5.48 -9.07
CA VAL A 356 15.68 5.51 -10.44
C VAL A 356 14.20 5.16 -10.45
N PHE A 357 13.55 5.40 -11.58
CA PHE A 357 12.22 4.85 -11.85
C PHE A 357 12.37 3.36 -12.12
N TRP A 358 11.52 2.55 -11.50
CA TRP A 358 11.38 1.14 -11.85
C TRP A 358 10.33 0.95 -12.93
N ASP A 359 10.42 -0.13 -13.68
CA ASP A 359 9.37 -0.53 -14.60
C ASP A 359 8.09 -0.87 -13.80
N ALA A 360 7.01 -0.16 -14.12
CA ALA A 360 5.71 -0.31 -13.48
C ALA A 360 4.81 -1.32 -14.20
N ALA A 361 5.25 -1.90 -15.31
CA ALA A 361 4.51 -2.95 -15.99
C ALA A 361 4.27 -4.13 -15.02
N PRO A 362 3.03 -4.66 -14.94
CA PRO A 362 2.74 -5.76 -14.05
C PRO A 362 3.38 -7.04 -14.58
N GLU A 363 3.78 -7.91 -13.66
CA GLU A 363 4.06 -9.29 -13.99
C GLU A 363 2.77 -10.10 -14.14
N GLY A 364 2.65 -10.84 -15.24
CA GLY A 364 1.48 -11.65 -15.52
C GLY A 364 0.28 -10.84 -16.01
N GLN A 365 -0.60 -11.54 -16.72
CA GLN A 365 -1.93 -11.03 -16.98
C GLN A 365 -2.92 -11.48 -15.90
N ARG A 366 -3.92 -10.65 -15.71
CA ARG A 366 -5.10 -10.96 -14.92
C ARG A 366 -5.94 -12.00 -15.65
N ILE A 367 -6.20 -13.15 -15.03
CA ILE A 367 -6.98 -14.27 -15.59
C ILE A 367 -8.40 -14.28 -15.04
#